data_AF-A0A7H1Q660-F1
#
_entry.id   AF-A0A7H1Q660-F1
#
_cell.length_a   1.000
_cell.length_b   1.000
_cell.length_c   1.000
_cell.angle_alpha   90.00
_cell.angle_beta   90.00
_cell.angle_gamma   90.00
#
_symmetry.space_group_name_H-M   'P 1'
#
loop_
_entity.id
_entity.type
_entity.pdbx_description
1 polymer ?
#
loop_
_entity_poly.entity_id
_entity_poly.type
_entity_poly.pdbx_seq_one_letter_code
_entity_poly.pdbx_strand_id
1 'polypeptide(L)'
;MKLYRPLYGVEGVEFRMHRSTLHNSLYRADDEWLVNVQVYGISAPYTPVLHLRKVAGAELVSTYTQSFEKVWTEAVPIERKA
;
A
#
# COMPACT_ATOMS: atom_id res chain seq x y z
N MET A 1 0.57 1.72 -15.48
CA MET A 1 1.70 1.11 -14.74
C MET A 1 2.39 0.07 -15.62
N LYS A 2 3.55 0.40 -16.20
CA LYS A 2 4.34 -0.56 -17.01
C LYS A 2 5.11 -1.57 -16.13
N LEU A 3 5.53 -1.15 -14.94
CA LEU A 3 6.36 -1.95 -14.02
C LEU A 3 5.71 -3.29 -13.63
N TYR A 4 4.41 -3.27 -13.30
CA TYR A 4 3.71 -4.46 -12.83
C TYR A 4 3.04 -5.29 -13.92
N ARG A 5 3.20 -4.90 -15.19
CA ARG A 5 2.54 -5.59 -16.31
C ARG A 5 2.87 -7.10 -16.37
N PRO A 6 4.10 -7.56 -16.12
CA PRO A 6 4.42 -8.99 -16.14
C PRO A 6 3.72 -9.81 -15.05
N LEU A 7 3.14 -9.16 -14.04
CA LEU A 7 2.47 -9.83 -12.92
C LEU A 7 0.96 -9.99 -13.13
N TYR A 8 0.38 -9.43 -14.19
CA TYR A 8 -1.04 -9.62 -14.47
C TYR A 8 -1.33 -11.09 -14.79
N GLY A 9 -2.31 -11.67 -14.10
CA GLY A 9 -2.72 -13.06 -14.29
C GLY A 9 -1.82 -14.10 -13.62
N VAL A 10 -0.78 -13.69 -12.87
CA VAL A 10 0.01 -14.59 -12.03
C VAL A 10 -0.84 -15.05 -10.85
N GLU A 11 -0.90 -16.36 -10.62
CA GLU A 11 -1.61 -16.94 -9.48
C GLU A 11 -1.10 -16.35 -8.15
N GLY A 12 -2.03 -15.94 -7.29
CA GLY A 12 -1.72 -15.28 -6.01
C GLY A 12 -1.41 -13.78 -6.09
N VAL A 13 -1.46 -13.15 -7.28
CA VAL A 13 -1.30 -11.70 -7.43
C VAL A 13 -2.63 -11.04 -7.81
N GLU A 14 -3.12 -10.16 -6.94
CA GLU A 14 -4.32 -9.36 -7.19
C GLU A 14 -3.98 -7.89 -7.48
N PHE A 15 -4.63 -7.32 -8.50
CA PHE A 15 -4.60 -5.89 -8.77
C PHE A 15 -5.99 -5.29 -8.56
N ARG A 16 -6.07 -4.20 -7.81
CA ARG A 16 -7.31 -3.45 -7.61
C ARG A 16 -7.08 -1.95 -7.80
N MET A 17 -8.14 -1.24 -8.15
CA MET A 17 -8.13 0.20 -8.38
C MET A 17 -9.09 0.90 -7.42
N HIS A 18 -8.59 1.91 -6.71
CA HIS A 18 -9.39 2.83 -5.89
C HIS A 18 -9.18 4.27 -6.37
N ARG A 19 -10.03 5.21 -5.95
CA ARG A 19 -9.96 6.63 -6.33
C ARG A 19 -9.64 7.58 -5.17
N SER A 20 -9.43 7.03 -3.98
CA SER A 20 -9.10 7.77 -2.76
C SER A 20 -7.79 8.54 -2.90
N THR A 21 -7.76 9.78 -2.41
CA THR A 21 -6.51 10.52 -2.22
C THR A 21 -5.71 9.84 -1.11
N LEU A 22 -4.52 9.34 -1.43
CA LEU A 22 -3.60 8.81 -0.43
C LEU A 22 -2.47 9.80 -0.19
N HIS A 23 -2.08 9.95 1.08
CA HIS A 23 -0.94 10.76 1.52
C HIS A 23 0.33 9.93 1.75
N ASN A 24 0.26 8.62 1.51
CA ASN A 24 1.36 7.69 1.68
C ASN A 24 1.21 6.50 0.74
N SER A 25 2.31 5.76 0.55
CA SER A 25 2.29 4.41 0.01
C SER A 25 2.58 3.43 1.15
N LEU A 26 1.84 2.31 1.18
CA LEU A 26 1.95 1.28 2.19
C LEU A 26 2.49 -0.01 1.56
N TYR A 27 3.48 -0.60 2.21
CA TYR A 27 3.99 -1.93 1.87
C TYR A 27 3.98 -2.77 3.13
N ARG A 28 3.43 -3.98 3.03
CA ARG A 28 3.37 -4.93 4.14
C ARG A 28 3.97 -6.27 3.68
N ALA A 29 4.79 -6.85 4.55
CA ALA A 29 5.20 -8.24 4.48
C ALA A 29 5.12 -8.82 5.89
N ASP A 30 4.33 -9.89 6.07
CA ASP A 30 4.08 -10.50 7.38
C ASP A 30 3.60 -9.49 8.43
N ASP A 31 4.43 -9.23 9.45
CA ASP A 31 4.19 -8.28 10.55
C ASP A 31 4.96 -6.95 10.39
N GLU A 32 5.67 -6.78 9.27
CA GLU A 32 6.50 -5.61 8.99
C GLU A 32 5.77 -4.64 8.04
N TRP A 33 5.78 -3.35 8.40
CA TRP A 33 5.15 -2.29 7.61
C TRP A 33 6.17 -1.23 7.20
N LEU A 34 6.20 -0.91 5.91
CA LEU A 34 6.94 0.23 5.38
C LEU A 34 5.93 1.28 4.91
N VAL A 35 6.01 2.47 5.50
CA VAL A 35 5.13 3.59 5.19
C VAL A 35 5.97 4.71 4.56
N ASN A 36 5.75 4.95 3.28
CA ASN A 36 6.37 6.05 2.56
C ASN A 36 5.43 7.26 2.56
N VAL A 37 5.71 8.24 3.41
CA VAL A 37 4.86 9.41 3.63
C VAL A 37 5.17 10.48 2.60
N GLN A 38 4.15 11.17 2.08
CA GLN A 38 4.35 12.36 1.25
C GLN A 38 4.82 13.52 2.12
N VAL A 39 5.92 14.16 1.70
CA VAL A 39 6.47 15.34 2.36
C VAL A 39 6.37 16.52 1.38
N TYR A 40 5.83 17.63 1.86
CA TYR A 40 5.66 18.83 1.04
C TYR A 40 6.99 19.28 0.43
N GLY A 41 7.00 19.50 -0.89
CA GLY A 41 8.19 19.94 -1.63
C GLY A 41 9.21 18.84 -1.94
N ILE A 42 8.97 17.58 -1.54
CA ILE A 42 9.88 16.46 -1.81
C ILE A 42 9.19 15.44 -2.72
N SER A 43 9.86 15.05 -3.80
CA SER A 43 9.37 14.00 -4.69
C SER A 43 9.37 12.64 -3.98
N ALA A 44 8.32 11.84 -4.21
CA ALA A 44 8.07 10.59 -3.46
C ALA A 44 9.27 9.63 -3.35
N PRO A 45 10.10 9.40 -4.38
CA PRO A 45 11.27 8.52 -4.27
C PRO A 45 12.33 8.98 -3.25
N TYR A 46 12.28 10.25 -2.83
CA TYR A 46 13.24 10.86 -1.89
C TYR A 46 12.64 11.13 -0.51
N THR A 47 11.36 10.79 -0.28
CA THR A 47 10.77 10.94 1.06
C THR A 47 11.20 9.78 1.96
N PRO A 48 11.29 10.00 3.29
CA PRO A 48 11.65 8.93 4.22
C PRO A 48 10.62 7.80 4.19
N VAL A 49 11.11 6.59 4.48
CA VAL A 49 10.27 5.41 4.71
C VAL A 49 10.32 5.10 6.19
N LEU A 50 9.14 5.06 6.82
CA LEU A 50 9.00 4.65 8.21
C LEU A 50 8.84 3.13 8.26
N HIS A 51 9.70 2.47 9.03
CA HIS A 51 9.58 1.05 9.31
C HIS A 51 8.84 0.86 10.64
N LEU A 52 7.60 0.37 10.56
CA LEU A 52 6.72 0.20 11.71
C LEU A 52 6.59 -1.27 12.08
N ARG A 53 6.59 -1.52 13.39
CA ARG A 53 6.35 -2.82 14.01
C ARG A 53 5.20 -2.71 14.99
N LYS A 54 4.48 -3.82 15.16
CA LYS A 54 3.42 -3.90 16.16
C LYS A 54 4.06 -3.83 17.55
N VAL A 55 3.60 -2.88 18.36
CA VAL A 55 4.00 -2.72 19.76
C VAL A 55 2.73 -2.81 20.60
N ALA A 56 2.77 -3.59 21.69
CA ALA A 56 1.63 -3.75 22.58
C ALA A 56 1.19 -2.38 23.14
N GLY A 57 -0.09 -2.05 23.02
CA GLY A 57 -0.65 -0.77 23.44
C GLY A 57 -0.42 0.41 22.48
N ALA A 58 0.21 0.18 21.31
CA ALA A 58 0.38 1.20 20.28
C ALA A 58 -0.56 0.98 19.09
N GLU A 59 -1.05 2.08 18.51
CA GLU A 59 -2.09 2.04 17.48
C GLU A 59 -1.61 2.35 16.06
N LEU A 60 -0.31 2.61 15.86
CA LEU A 60 0.20 3.02 14.54
C LEU A 60 -0.04 1.94 13.48
N VAL A 61 0.35 0.68 13.76
CA VAL A 61 0.18 -0.43 12.81
C VAL A 61 -1.29 -0.78 12.60
N SER A 62 -2.10 -0.81 13.67
CA SER A 62 -3.54 -1.08 13.55
C SER A 62 -4.24 0.00 12.71
N THR A 63 -3.86 1.27 12.87
CA THR A 63 -4.39 2.40 12.10
C THR A 63 -4.11 2.23 10.60
N TYR A 64 -2.85 1.94 10.21
CA TYR A 64 -2.51 1.72 8.81
C TYR A 64 -3.16 0.45 8.24
N THR A 65 -3.28 -0.61 9.05
CA THR A 65 -3.98 -1.84 8.66
C THR A 65 -5.44 -1.55 8.32
N GLN A 66 -6.17 -0.91 9.23
CA GLN A 66 -7.58 -0.57 9.00
C GLN A 66 -7.77 0.34 7.78
N SER A 67 -6.87 1.31 7.59
CA SER A 67 -6.89 2.17 6.41
C SER A 67 -6.69 1.39 5.11
N PHE A 68 -5.76 0.43 5.10
CA PHE A 68 -5.53 -0.43 3.93
C PHE A 68 -6.76 -1.29 3.63
N GLU A 69 -7.30 -1.99 4.64
CA GLU A 69 -8.46 -2.88 4.49
C GLU A 69 -9.68 -2.14 3.95
N LYS A 70 -9.93 -0.91 4.42
CA LYS A 70 -11.02 -0.07 3.90
C LYS A 70 -10.84 0.22 2.42
N VAL A 71 -9.65 0.67 2.02
CA VAL A 71 -9.34 0.96 0.60
C VAL A 71 -9.45 -0.31 -0.24
N TRP A 72 -8.92 -1.44 0.24
CA TRP A 72 -8.92 -2.72 -0.47
C TRP A 72 -10.32 -3.28 -0.70
N THR A 73 -11.19 -3.17 0.31
CA THR A 73 -12.58 -3.62 0.25
C THR A 73 -13.39 -2.82 -0.77
N GLU A 74 -13.16 -1.52 -0.88
CA GLU A 74 -13.86 -0.63 -1.82
C GLU A 74 -13.23 -0.61 -3.22
N ALA A 75 -12.02 -1.16 -3.39
CA ALA A 75 -11.29 -1.14 -4.65
C ALA A 75 -11.88 -2.12 -5.68
N VAL A 76 -11.91 -1.69 -6.95
CA VAL A 76 -12.42 -2.48 -8.07
C VAL A 76 -11.31 -3.38 -8.63
N PRO A 77 -11.52 -4.71 -8.77
CA PRO A 77 -10.53 -5.60 -9.38
C PRO A 77 -10.15 -5.18 -10.80
N ILE A 78 -8.88 -5.34 -11.15
CA ILE A 78 -8.37 -5.18 -12.50
C ILE A 78 -8.07 -6.56 -13.08
N GLU A 79 -8.95 -7.04 -13.94
CA GLU A 79 -8.67 -8.21 -14.78
C GLU A 79 -7.97 -7.73 -16.06
N ARG A 80 -6.64 -7.82 -16.09
CA ARG A 80 -5.88 -7.71 -17.33
C ARG A 80 -5.42 -9.09 -17.75
N LYS A 81 -5.95 -9.58 -18.87
CA LYS A 81 -5.30 -10.68 -19.60
C LYS A 81 -3.95 -10.15 -20.10
N ALA A 82 -2.89 -10.93 -19.87
CA ALA A 82 -1.51 -10.59 -20.19
C ALA A 82 -1.32 -10.15 -21.66
#